data_AF-A0A9E2R355-F1
#
_entry.id   AF-A0A9E2R355-F1
#
_cell.length_a   1.000
_cell.length_b   1.000
_cell.length_c   1.000
_cell.angle_alpha   90.00
_cell.angle_beta   90.00
_cell.angle_gamma   90.00
#
_symmetry.space_group_name_H-M   'P 1'
#
loop_
_entity.id
_entity.type
_entity.pdbx_description
1 polymer ?
#
loop_
_entity_poly.entity_id
_entity_poly.type
_entity_poly.pdbx_seq_one_letter_code
_entity_poly.pdbx_strand_id
1 'polypeptide(L)'
;FQGIFRVKVTEDGAGLKGETLEPLVKSDDPNFRPVAVGVAPDGSVYFLDWSNQLIGHMQHHIRDPNRDHIHGRIYRITYPSRPLLKPAAIDGQPIPALLELLKVPENDVRTRAKIELGKHDPAAVIAAVKKWIPTLDPHDPAYEHHLMEALWVHQWMNVVDEDLLKRMLRSPNYHARAAATRVLCYWRDRVHDPLGLLAVLARDQSPRVRLEAVRACSFFRTSKAAEVALEALEKEKDPDHPDYYLKYCLDETMKALDKYTR
;
A
#
# COMPACT_ATOMS: atom_id res chain seq x y z
N PHE A 1 27.30 10.45 2.02
CA PHE A 1 26.24 11.37 1.57
C PHE A 1 25.46 11.81 2.80
N GLN A 2 25.33 13.11 3.04
CA GLN A 2 24.58 13.71 4.15
C GLN A 2 23.39 14.47 3.57
N GLY A 3 22.23 13.83 3.55
CA GLY A 3 21.10 14.38 2.83
C GLY A 3 19.87 13.47 2.81
N ILE A 4 18.84 13.94 2.13
CA ILE A 4 17.56 13.23 1.97
C ILE A 4 17.42 12.86 0.49
N PHE A 5 17.43 11.56 0.20
CA PHE A 5 17.25 11.07 -1.16
C PHE A 5 15.82 11.29 -1.66
N ARG A 6 15.71 11.49 -2.97
CA ARG A 6 14.45 11.43 -3.70
C ARG A 6 14.53 10.26 -4.65
N VAL A 7 13.48 9.45 -4.70
CA VAL A 7 13.39 8.30 -5.59
C VAL A 7 12.12 8.43 -6.41
N LYS A 8 12.25 8.43 -7.74
CA LYS A 8 11.12 8.26 -8.64
C LYS A 8 10.81 6.77 -8.71
N VAL A 9 9.58 6.41 -8.38
CA VAL A 9 9.12 5.02 -8.46
C VAL A 9 8.34 4.83 -9.76
N THR A 10 8.72 3.83 -10.55
CA THR A 10 8.02 3.41 -11.76
C THR A 10 7.73 1.91 -11.70
N GLU A 11 6.80 1.44 -12.50
CA GLU A 11 6.59 0.00 -12.65
C GLU A 11 7.73 -0.65 -13.45
N ASP A 12 8.04 -1.89 -13.10
CA ASP A 12 9.01 -2.74 -13.79
C ASP A 12 8.49 -4.17 -13.76
N GLY A 13 7.79 -4.54 -14.84
CA GLY A 13 7.02 -5.77 -14.93
C GLY A 13 6.05 -5.93 -13.76
N ALA A 14 6.16 -7.00 -12.97
CA ALA A 14 5.30 -7.20 -11.79
C ALA A 14 5.70 -6.34 -10.58
N GLY A 15 6.94 -5.84 -10.56
CA GLY A 15 7.52 -5.11 -9.43
C GLY A 15 7.50 -3.60 -9.59
N LEU A 16 8.44 -2.96 -8.90
CA LEU A 16 8.66 -1.52 -8.91
C LEU A 16 10.17 -1.27 -9.05
N LYS A 17 10.51 -0.20 -9.76
CA LYS A 17 11.87 0.30 -9.92
C LYS A 17 11.98 1.69 -9.34
N GLY A 18 13.05 1.91 -8.58
CA GLY A 18 13.43 3.22 -8.06
C GLY A 18 14.56 3.84 -8.88
N GLU A 19 14.37 5.07 -9.33
CA GLU A 19 15.43 5.90 -9.92
C GLU A 19 15.79 7.02 -8.94
N THR A 20 17.04 7.05 -8.49
CA THR A 20 17.54 8.11 -7.62
C THR A 20 17.57 9.43 -8.38
N LEU A 21 16.85 10.42 -7.85
CA LEU A 21 16.82 11.78 -8.35
C LEU A 21 17.81 12.67 -7.59
N GLU A 22 17.92 13.92 -8.02
CA GLU A 22 18.58 14.95 -7.23
C GLU A 22 18.01 14.98 -5.79
N PRO A 23 18.87 14.94 -4.77
CA PRO A 23 18.45 14.97 -3.37
C PRO A 23 17.51 16.12 -3.03
N LEU A 24 16.59 15.90 -2.11
CA LEU A 24 15.74 16.97 -1.57
C LEU A 24 16.58 17.95 -0.74
N VAL A 25 17.54 17.42 0.03
CA VAL A 25 18.43 18.19 0.91
C VAL A 25 19.85 17.67 0.74
N LYS A 26 20.74 18.58 0.31
CA LYS A 26 22.21 18.59 0.37
C LYS A 26 22.74 19.23 1.65
N SER A 27 23.63 18.61 2.44
CA SER A 27 24.47 19.37 3.37
C SER A 27 25.95 19.01 3.23
N ASP A 28 26.81 20.00 3.48
CA ASP A 28 28.26 19.90 3.63
C ASP A 28 28.71 19.93 5.11
N ASP A 29 27.78 20.22 6.04
CA ASP A 29 28.04 20.19 7.49
C ASP A 29 28.32 18.75 7.93
N PRO A 30 29.55 18.43 8.38
CA PRO A 30 29.91 17.08 8.76
C PRO A 30 29.11 16.55 9.94
N ASN A 31 28.35 17.36 10.66
CA ASN A 31 27.46 16.94 11.75
C ASN A 31 25.99 16.82 11.32
N PHE A 32 25.62 17.16 10.07
CA PHE A 32 24.25 17.03 9.58
C PHE A 32 23.83 15.57 9.40
N ARG A 33 22.80 15.14 10.13
CA ARG A 33 22.32 13.76 10.23
C ARG A 33 20.79 13.72 10.17
N PRO A 34 20.18 13.76 8.98
CA PRO A 34 18.74 13.58 8.86
C PRO A 34 18.37 12.16 9.27
N VAL A 35 17.56 12.02 10.31
CA VAL A 35 17.20 10.72 10.93
C VAL A 35 15.73 10.35 10.73
N ALA A 36 14.88 11.32 10.41
CA ALA A 36 13.47 11.08 10.13
C ALA A 36 12.95 12.11 9.12
N VAL A 37 12.02 11.69 8.26
CA VAL A 37 11.30 12.55 7.33
C VAL A 37 9.83 12.15 7.31
N GLY A 38 8.94 13.13 7.26
CA GLY A 38 7.50 12.90 7.22
C GLY A 38 6.76 14.02 6.48
N VAL A 39 5.59 13.69 5.94
CA VAL A 39 4.68 14.66 5.33
C VAL A 39 3.63 15.04 6.38
N ALA A 40 3.49 16.32 6.67
CA ALA A 40 2.49 16.83 7.60
C ALA A 40 1.10 16.89 6.93
N PRO A 41 0.00 16.99 7.73
CA PRO A 41 -1.37 17.07 7.19
C PRO A 41 -1.64 18.26 6.26
N ASP A 42 -0.79 19.28 6.31
CA ASP A 42 -0.85 20.45 5.43
C ASP A 42 -0.02 20.30 4.13
N GLY A 43 0.56 19.11 3.91
CA GLY A 43 1.39 18.77 2.75
C GLY A 43 2.85 19.23 2.85
N SER A 44 3.26 19.91 3.93
CA SER A 44 4.66 20.28 4.14
C SER A 44 5.51 19.07 4.56
N VAL A 45 6.79 19.09 4.19
CA VAL A 45 7.73 18.01 4.57
C VAL A 45 8.51 18.46 5.80
N TYR A 46 8.44 17.67 6.86
CA TYR A 46 9.30 17.84 8.03
C TYR A 46 10.42 16.82 8.02
N PHE A 47 11.59 17.22 8.47
CA PHE A 47 12.64 16.26 8.78
C PHE A 47 13.38 16.66 10.06
N LEU A 48 13.86 15.64 10.75
CA LEU A 48 14.63 15.77 11.99
C LEU A 48 16.09 15.53 11.67
N ASP A 49 16.93 16.41 12.19
CA ASP A 49 18.37 16.24 12.17
C ASP A 49 18.89 16.09 13.60
N TRP A 50 19.50 14.94 13.86
CA TRP A 50 20.04 14.59 15.17
C TRP A 50 21.30 15.39 15.52
N SER A 51 22.00 15.96 14.52
CA SER A 51 23.12 16.89 14.71
C SER A 51 24.13 16.47 15.80
N ASN A 52 24.78 15.32 15.64
CA ASN A 52 25.67 14.75 16.66
C ASN A 52 27.10 14.51 16.12
N GLN A 53 28.10 14.89 16.92
CA GLN A 53 29.52 14.72 16.59
C GLN A 53 30.01 13.28 16.84
N LEU A 54 29.46 12.60 17.85
CA LEU A 54 29.88 11.23 18.21
C LEU A 54 28.98 10.17 17.56
N ILE A 55 29.57 9.40 16.64
CA ILE A 55 28.87 8.42 15.81
C ILE A 55 29.38 7.01 16.09
N GLY A 56 28.46 6.06 16.20
CA GLY A 56 28.79 4.64 16.22
C GLY A 56 28.15 3.92 17.40
N HIS A 57 27.68 2.71 17.13
CA HIS A 57 27.18 1.79 18.14
C HIS A 57 28.32 1.00 18.81
N MET A 58 29.53 0.98 18.23
CA MET A 58 30.65 0.13 18.67
C MET A 58 31.98 0.87 18.84
N GLN A 59 32.19 2.01 18.17
CA GLN A 59 33.46 2.76 18.19
C GLN A 59 33.58 3.71 19.39
N HIS A 60 32.44 4.16 19.92
CA HIS A 60 32.37 5.03 21.08
C HIS A 60 31.37 4.46 22.07
N HIS A 61 31.72 4.49 23.35
CA HIS A 61 30.86 3.97 24.41
C HIS A 61 29.49 4.66 24.39
N ILE A 62 28.39 3.93 24.60
CA ILE A 62 27.04 4.51 24.56
C ILE A 62 26.81 5.56 25.67
N ARG A 63 27.60 5.50 26.74
CA ARG A 63 27.62 6.48 27.85
C ARG A 63 28.78 7.49 27.75
N ASP A 64 29.37 7.67 26.57
CA ASP A 64 30.38 8.70 26.38
C ASP A 64 29.77 10.08 26.73
N PRO A 65 30.35 10.82 27.69
CA PRO A 65 29.76 12.07 28.20
C PRO A 65 29.69 13.18 27.15
N ASN A 66 30.43 13.07 26.05
CA ASN A 66 30.39 14.05 24.96
C ASN A 66 29.26 13.76 23.94
N ARG A 67 28.44 12.71 24.15
CA ARG A 67 27.29 12.46 23.28
C ARG A 67 26.24 13.55 23.49
N ASP A 68 25.81 14.18 22.41
CA ASP A 68 24.76 15.19 22.49
C ASP A 68 23.39 14.52 22.72
N HIS A 69 22.73 14.94 23.80
CA HIS A 69 21.42 14.46 24.24
C HIS A 69 20.37 15.58 24.30
N ILE A 70 20.75 16.81 23.99
CA ILE A 70 19.93 18.01 24.24
C ILE A 70 19.68 18.84 22.98
N HIS A 71 20.53 18.75 21.97
CA HIS A 71 20.37 19.50 20.72
C HIS A 71 19.89 18.61 19.57
N GLY A 72 19.09 19.23 18.70
CA GLY A 72 18.62 18.68 17.44
C GLY A 72 17.99 19.80 16.62
N ARG A 73 17.84 19.59 15.32
CA ARG A 73 17.24 20.57 14.41
C ARG A 73 15.97 19.98 13.79
N ILE A 74 14.90 20.77 13.76
CA ILE A 74 13.65 20.43 13.08
C ILE A 74 13.51 21.37 11.90
N TYR A 75 13.41 20.80 10.70
CA TYR A 75 13.24 21.57 9.47
C TYR A 75 11.84 21.34 8.92
N ARG A 76 11.26 22.41 8.34
CA ARG A 76 10.03 22.36 7.55
C ARG A 76 10.32 22.86 6.15
N ILE A 77 9.98 22.05 5.15
CA ILE A 77 10.11 22.37 3.74
C ILE A 77 8.71 22.65 3.19
N THR A 78 8.56 23.83 2.59
CA THR A 78 7.37 24.27 1.85
C THR A 78 7.81 24.84 0.51
N TYR A 79 6.88 24.97 -0.44
CA TYR A 79 7.15 25.60 -1.72
C TYR A 79 6.34 26.90 -1.85
N PRO A 80 6.98 28.09 -2.01
CA PRO A 80 6.27 29.38 -1.90
C PRO A 80 5.03 29.54 -2.79
N SER A 81 5.04 28.99 -4.00
CA SER A 81 3.90 29.09 -4.93
C SER A 81 2.91 27.93 -4.85
N ARG A 82 3.08 27.01 -3.90
CA ARG A 82 2.13 25.92 -3.64
C ARG A 82 1.45 26.18 -2.29
N PRO A 83 0.15 26.56 -2.28
CA PRO A 83 -0.60 26.69 -1.05
C PRO A 83 -0.57 25.40 -0.24
N LEU A 84 -0.50 25.54 1.08
CA LEU A 84 -0.62 24.41 2.00
C LEU A 84 -2.05 23.86 1.98
N LEU A 85 -2.17 22.55 2.18
CA LEU A 85 -3.46 21.91 2.38
C LEU A 85 -4.05 22.39 3.71
N LYS A 86 -5.38 22.50 3.76
CA LYS A 86 -6.10 22.67 5.01
C LYS A 86 -6.28 21.28 5.63
N PRO A 87 -5.76 21.01 6.84
CA PRO A 87 -5.96 19.72 7.49
C PRO A 87 -7.46 19.41 7.62
N ALA A 88 -7.85 18.21 7.20
CA ALA A 88 -9.24 17.76 7.32
C ALA A 88 -9.59 17.52 8.80
N ALA A 89 -10.79 17.91 9.22
CA ALA A 89 -11.35 17.45 10.49
C ALA A 89 -11.70 15.96 10.35
N ILE A 90 -11.30 15.14 11.32
CA ILE A 90 -11.49 13.68 11.27
C ILE A 90 -12.11 13.19 12.58
N ASP A 91 -11.44 13.44 13.71
CA ASP A 91 -11.91 13.00 15.02
C ASP A 91 -13.32 13.54 15.32
N GLY A 92 -14.23 12.64 15.69
CA GLY A 92 -15.62 12.95 16.00
C GLY A 92 -16.50 13.32 14.80
N GLN A 93 -16.00 13.22 13.57
CA GLN A 93 -16.82 13.50 12.38
C GLN A 93 -17.88 12.41 12.15
N PRO A 94 -19.06 12.77 11.62
CA PRO A 94 -20.09 11.78 11.29
C PRO A 94 -19.67 10.91 10.10
N ILE A 95 -20.18 9.67 10.04
CA ILE A 95 -19.86 8.68 9.00
C ILE A 95 -19.93 9.26 7.57
N PRO A 96 -20.98 10.00 7.14
CA PRO A 96 -21.02 10.55 5.78
C PRO A 96 -19.87 11.51 5.46
N ALA A 97 -19.43 12.32 6.44
CA ALA A 97 -18.30 13.23 6.26
C ALA A 97 -16.97 12.46 6.13
N LEU A 98 -16.80 11.39 6.92
CA LEU A 98 -15.64 10.51 6.84
C LEU A 98 -15.55 9.77 5.51
N LEU A 99 -16.68 9.36 4.93
CA LEU A 99 -16.71 8.71 3.61
C LEU A 99 -16.27 9.67 2.49
N GLU A 100 -16.63 10.96 2.56
CA GLU A 100 -16.13 11.94 1.59
C GLU A 100 -14.61 12.14 1.67
N LEU A 101 -14.01 11.98 2.87
CA LEU A 101 -12.55 12.02 3.01
C LEU A 101 -11.84 10.86 2.32
N LEU A 102 -12.53 9.78 1.96
CA LEU A 102 -11.95 8.68 1.18
C LEU A 102 -11.68 9.07 -0.29
N LYS A 103 -12.14 10.24 -0.73
CA LYS A 103 -11.93 10.74 -2.10
C LYS A 103 -10.66 11.56 -2.27
N VAL A 104 -10.06 12.01 -1.17
CA VAL A 104 -8.85 12.85 -1.24
C VAL A 104 -7.64 12.05 -1.72
N PRO A 105 -6.68 12.67 -2.42
CA PRO A 105 -5.52 11.97 -2.97
C PRO A 105 -4.54 11.47 -1.90
N GLU A 106 -4.51 12.08 -0.71
CA GLU A 106 -3.58 11.75 0.38
C GLU A 106 -4.00 10.48 1.13
N ASN A 107 -3.16 9.45 1.08
CA ASN A 107 -3.43 8.20 1.80
C ASN A 107 -3.50 8.36 3.33
N ASP A 108 -2.78 9.32 3.91
CA ASP A 108 -2.78 9.55 5.36
C ASP A 108 -4.18 10.00 5.85
N VAL A 109 -4.83 10.93 5.14
CA VAL A 109 -6.19 11.38 5.45
C VAL A 109 -7.18 10.23 5.32
N ARG A 110 -7.13 9.46 4.22
CA ARG A 110 -8.00 8.28 4.03
C ARG A 110 -7.80 7.22 5.11
N THR A 111 -6.56 6.97 5.52
CA THR A 111 -6.23 6.00 6.57
C THR A 111 -6.78 6.46 7.92
N ARG A 112 -6.60 7.73 8.28
CA ARG A 112 -7.17 8.30 9.51
C ARG A 112 -8.69 8.30 9.49
N ALA A 113 -9.31 8.58 8.35
CA ALA A 113 -10.77 8.47 8.20
C ALA A 113 -11.24 7.02 8.43
N LYS A 114 -10.53 6.00 7.93
CA LYS A 114 -10.84 4.58 8.22
C LYS A 114 -10.64 4.23 9.71
N ILE A 115 -9.60 4.75 10.35
CA ILE A 115 -9.40 4.59 11.81
C ILE A 115 -10.60 5.17 12.57
N GLU A 116 -11.04 6.37 12.21
CA GLU A 116 -12.20 7.02 12.83
C GLU A 116 -13.50 6.24 12.57
N LEU A 117 -13.73 5.82 11.31
CA LEU A 117 -14.85 4.95 10.95
C LEU A 117 -14.90 3.70 11.82
N GLY A 118 -13.72 3.13 12.17
CA GLY A 118 -13.60 1.97 13.05
C GLY A 118 -14.07 2.18 14.49
N LYS A 119 -14.28 3.43 14.93
CA LYS A 119 -14.89 3.74 16.23
C LYS A 119 -16.42 3.69 16.21
N HIS A 120 -17.04 3.69 15.03
CA HIS A 120 -18.49 3.63 14.87
C HIS A 120 -19.00 2.18 14.80
N ASP A 121 -20.32 2.01 14.97
CA ASP A 121 -20.97 0.71 14.78
C ASP A 121 -20.74 0.18 13.33
N PRO A 122 -20.18 -1.05 13.16
CA PRO A 122 -19.89 -1.60 11.84
C PRO A 122 -21.12 -1.69 10.92
N ALA A 123 -22.30 -2.03 11.44
CA ALA A 123 -23.50 -2.15 10.62
C ALA A 123 -23.95 -0.78 10.10
N ALA A 124 -23.87 0.27 10.93
CA ALA A 124 -24.12 1.64 10.52
C ALA A 124 -23.12 2.13 9.45
N VAL A 125 -21.83 1.81 9.60
CA VAL A 125 -20.80 2.17 8.60
C VAL A 125 -21.07 1.47 7.27
N ILE A 126 -21.31 0.16 7.26
CA ILE A 126 -21.59 -0.57 6.03
C ILE A 126 -22.89 -0.10 5.38
N ALA A 127 -23.93 0.20 6.16
CA ALA A 127 -25.16 0.78 5.62
C ALA A 127 -24.90 2.15 4.95
N ALA A 128 -24.03 2.98 5.51
CA ALA A 128 -23.64 4.25 4.91
C ALA A 128 -22.80 4.05 3.65
N VAL A 129 -21.83 3.14 3.64
CA VAL A 129 -21.02 2.79 2.45
C VAL A 129 -21.91 2.35 1.30
N LYS A 130 -22.90 1.49 1.55
CA LYS A 130 -23.86 1.05 0.53
C LYS A 130 -24.71 2.17 -0.06
N LYS A 131 -25.00 3.21 0.73
CA LYS A 131 -25.69 4.43 0.26
C LYS A 131 -24.74 5.40 -0.47
N TRP A 132 -23.46 5.38 -0.11
CA TRP A 132 -22.43 6.26 -0.66
C TRP A 132 -21.92 5.80 -2.04
N ILE A 133 -21.75 4.49 -2.27
CA ILE A 133 -21.29 3.97 -3.56
C ILE A 133 -22.12 4.49 -4.74
N PRO A 134 -23.48 4.47 -4.71
CA PRO A 134 -24.29 5.01 -5.80
C PRO A 134 -24.19 6.52 -6.02
N THR A 135 -23.64 7.28 -5.07
CA THR A 135 -23.44 8.74 -5.22
C THR A 135 -22.10 9.09 -5.86
N LEU A 136 -21.23 8.11 -6.09
CA LEU A 136 -19.96 8.30 -6.78
C LEU A 136 -20.21 8.57 -8.27
N ASP A 137 -19.46 9.51 -8.84
CA ASP A 137 -19.51 9.80 -10.28
C ASP A 137 -18.78 8.71 -11.08
N PRO A 138 -19.46 7.93 -11.93
CA PRO A 138 -18.84 6.89 -12.75
C PRO A 138 -17.85 7.43 -13.79
N HIS A 139 -17.87 8.73 -14.08
CA HIS A 139 -16.96 9.39 -15.01
C HIS A 139 -15.73 10.00 -14.33
N ASP A 140 -15.64 9.96 -12.99
CA ASP A 140 -14.46 10.40 -12.27
C ASP A 140 -13.27 9.48 -12.61
N PRO A 141 -12.10 10.01 -13.02
CA PRO A 141 -10.90 9.21 -13.23
C PRO A 141 -10.48 8.36 -12.01
N ALA A 142 -10.85 8.77 -10.80
CA ALA A 142 -10.60 8.07 -9.55
C ALA A 142 -11.75 7.12 -9.12
N TYR A 143 -12.79 6.94 -9.95
CA TYR A 143 -13.97 6.14 -9.61
C TYR A 143 -13.62 4.72 -9.11
N GLU A 144 -12.77 3.98 -9.84
CA GLU A 144 -12.35 2.63 -9.43
C GLU A 144 -11.54 2.64 -8.12
N HIS A 145 -10.82 3.72 -7.83
CA HIS A 145 -10.13 3.89 -6.55
C HIS A 145 -11.12 4.17 -5.41
N HIS A 146 -12.17 4.97 -5.63
CA HIS A 146 -13.23 5.20 -4.64
C HIS A 146 -14.01 3.91 -4.32
N LEU A 147 -14.29 3.07 -5.32
CA LEU A 147 -14.86 1.74 -5.09
C LEU A 147 -13.90 0.82 -4.32
N MET A 148 -12.60 0.92 -4.59
CA MET A 148 -11.59 0.17 -3.81
C MET A 148 -11.54 0.65 -2.35
N GLU A 149 -11.67 1.95 -2.09
CA GLU A 149 -11.79 2.49 -0.73
C GLU A 149 -13.05 1.96 -0.02
N ALA A 150 -14.19 1.84 -0.71
CA ALA A 150 -15.37 1.17 -0.16
C ALA A 150 -15.07 -0.29 0.21
N LEU A 151 -14.43 -1.06 -0.68
CA LEU A 151 -14.05 -2.45 -0.41
C LEU A 151 -13.07 -2.57 0.77
N TRP A 152 -12.14 -1.63 0.92
CA TRP A 152 -11.26 -1.58 2.08
C TRP A 152 -11.98 -1.18 3.37
N VAL A 153 -13.01 -0.33 3.32
CA VAL A 153 -13.85 -0.08 4.51
C VAL A 153 -14.56 -1.37 4.94
N HIS A 154 -15.09 -2.16 4.00
CA HIS A 154 -15.61 -3.49 4.29
C HIS A 154 -14.57 -4.39 4.97
N GLN A 155 -13.34 -4.41 4.44
CA GLN A 155 -12.23 -5.16 5.04
C GLN A 155 -11.89 -4.66 6.45
N TRP A 156 -11.85 -3.34 6.66
CA TRP A 156 -11.57 -2.68 7.93
C TRP A 156 -12.62 -3.02 8.99
N MET A 157 -13.90 -3.08 8.60
CA MET A 157 -15.01 -3.48 9.46
C MET A 157 -15.13 -5.00 9.62
N ASN A 158 -14.27 -5.79 8.97
CA ASN A 158 -14.33 -7.24 8.92
C ASN A 158 -15.66 -7.80 8.37
N VAL A 159 -16.34 -7.06 7.50
CA VAL A 159 -17.61 -7.45 6.85
C VAL A 159 -17.35 -7.76 5.38
N VAL A 160 -17.55 -9.02 4.99
CA VAL A 160 -17.35 -9.46 3.60
C VAL A 160 -18.45 -8.91 2.70
N ASP A 161 -18.04 -8.28 1.59
CA ASP A 161 -18.93 -7.95 0.47
C ASP A 161 -18.38 -8.62 -0.79
N GLU A 162 -18.90 -9.81 -1.07
CA GLU A 162 -18.42 -10.65 -2.15
C GLU A 162 -18.75 -10.08 -3.53
N ASP A 163 -19.88 -9.38 -3.67
CA ASP A 163 -20.30 -8.76 -4.92
C ASP A 163 -19.40 -7.58 -5.28
N LEU A 164 -19.11 -6.71 -4.30
CA LEU A 164 -18.16 -5.62 -4.48
C LEU A 164 -16.75 -6.16 -4.75
N LEU A 165 -16.30 -7.18 -4.01
CA LEU A 165 -15.02 -7.85 -4.28
C LEU A 165 -14.96 -8.35 -5.73
N LYS A 166 -15.95 -9.12 -6.18
CA LYS A 166 -16.01 -9.66 -7.55
C LYS A 166 -16.06 -8.55 -8.60
N ARG A 167 -16.70 -7.40 -8.32
CA ARG A 167 -16.65 -6.23 -9.22
C ARG A 167 -15.25 -5.63 -9.30
N MET A 168 -14.53 -5.53 -8.17
CA MET A 168 -13.19 -4.97 -8.15
C MET A 168 -12.13 -5.90 -8.76
N LEU A 169 -12.30 -7.23 -8.63
CA LEU A 169 -11.49 -8.22 -9.34
C LEU A 169 -11.61 -8.12 -10.87
N ARG A 170 -12.65 -7.45 -11.39
CA ARG A 170 -12.90 -7.20 -12.82
C ARG A 170 -12.76 -5.73 -13.20
N SER A 171 -12.17 -4.91 -12.33
CA SER A 171 -11.97 -3.48 -12.59
C SER A 171 -11.17 -3.26 -13.89
N PRO A 172 -11.50 -2.24 -14.71
CA PRO A 172 -10.64 -1.86 -15.84
C PRO A 172 -9.25 -1.40 -15.38
N ASN A 173 -9.12 -0.92 -14.14
CA ASN A 173 -7.85 -0.54 -13.54
C ASN A 173 -7.15 -1.76 -12.92
N TYR A 174 -5.99 -2.14 -13.46
CA TYR A 174 -5.23 -3.29 -12.96
C TYR A 174 -4.67 -3.09 -11.55
N HIS A 175 -4.43 -1.85 -11.10
CA HIS A 175 -4.06 -1.59 -9.71
C HIS A 175 -5.20 -1.96 -8.76
N ALA A 176 -6.44 -1.67 -9.14
CA ALA A 176 -7.62 -2.03 -8.37
C ALA A 176 -7.85 -3.54 -8.37
N ARG A 177 -7.65 -4.22 -9.51
CA ARG A 177 -7.68 -5.69 -9.55
C ARG A 177 -6.64 -6.31 -8.62
N ALA A 178 -5.37 -5.86 -8.67
CA ALA A 178 -4.30 -6.37 -7.81
C ALA A 178 -4.61 -6.14 -6.32
N ALA A 179 -5.10 -4.95 -5.96
CA ALA A 179 -5.53 -4.64 -4.60
C ALA A 179 -6.69 -5.54 -4.13
N ALA A 180 -7.68 -5.77 -5.00
CA ALA A 180 -8.81 -6.65 -4.71
C ALA A 180 -8.38 -8.14 -4.60
N THR A 181 -7.41 -8.60 -5.40
CA THR A 181 -6.81 -9.94 -5.26
C THR A 181 -6.22 -10.15 -3.86
N ARG A 182 -5.60 -9.11 -3.30
CA ARG A 182 -5.10 -9.14 -1.93
C ARG A 182 -6.23 -9.23 -0.90
N VAL A 183 -7.33 -8.51 -1.10
CA VAL A 183 -8.54 -8.64 -0.26
C VAL A 183 -9.11 -10.06 -0.34
N LEU A 184 -9.23 -10.64 -1.55
CA LEU A 184 -9.65 -12.02 -1.77
C LEU A 184 -8.80 -13.01 -0.96
N CYS A 185 -7.47 -12.85 -0.92
CA CYS A 185 -6.60 -13.69 -0.10
C CYS A 185 -6.97 -13.64 1.39
N TYR A 186 -7.26 -12.46 1.93
CA TYR A 186 -7.64 -12.29 3.33
C TYR A 186 -9.05 -12.79 3.65
N TRP A 187 -9.93 -12.87 2.64
CA TRP A 187 -11.30 -13.36 2.78
C TRP A 187 -11.51 -14.77 2.20
N ARG A 188 -10.44 -15.49 1.85
CA ARG A 188 -10.50 -16.78 1.14
C ARG A 188 -11.37 -17.84 1.82
N ASP A 189 -11.51 -17.79 3.14
CA ASP A 189 -12.32 -18.70 3.94
C ASP A 189 -13.81 -18.31 4.00
N ARG A 190 -14.16 -17.12 3.49
CA ARG A 190 -15.51 -16.51 3.54
C ARG A 190 -16.04 -16.07 2.17
N VAL A 191 -15.34 -16.41 1.08
CA VAL A 191 -15.72 -16.11 -0.30
C VAL A 191 -15.97 -17.42 -1.04
N HIS A 192 -17.01 -17.48 -1.86
CA HIS A 192 -17.28 -18.66 -2.68
C HIS A 192 -16.21 -18.84 -3.78
N ASP A 193 -15.65 -20.05 -3.86
CA ASP A 193 -14.65 -20.47 -4.85
C ASP A 193 -13.47 -19.49 -5.03
N PRO A 194 -12.69 -19.24 -3.97
CA PRO A 194 -11.59 -18.28 -4.02
C PRO A 194 -10.45 -18.73 -4.95
N LEU A 195 -10.23 -20.05 -5.10
CA LEU A 195 -9.21 -20.58 -6.02
C LEU A 195 -9.64 -20.41 -7.48
N GLY A 196 -10.93 -20.59 -7.81
CA GLY A 196 -11.43 -20.28 -9.15
C GLY A 196 -11.29 -18.80 -9.50
N LEU A 197 -11.54 -17.90 -8.54
CA LEU A 197 -11.28 -16.46 -8.72
C LEU A 197 -9.78 -16.17 -8.91
N LEU A 198 -8.90 -16.83 -8.14
CA LEU A 198 -7.44 -16.67 -8.28
C LEU A 198 -6.93 -17.21 -9.62
N ALA A 199 -7.49 -18.29 -10.16
CA ALA A 199 -7.14 -18.82 -11.48
C ALA A 199 -7.38 -17.79 -12.61
N VAL A 200 -8.48 -17.05 -12.53
CA VAL A 200 -8.74 -15.94 -13.47
C VAL A 200 -7.67 -14.86 -13.36
N LEU A 201 -7.28 -14.49 -12.14
CA LEU A 201 -6.32 -13.41 -11.86
C LEU A 201 -4.87 -13.82 -12.14
N ALA A 202 -4.53 -15.10 -11.98
CA ALA A 202 -3.26 -15.67 -12.39
C ALA A 202 -3.06 -15.52 -13.90
N ARG A 203 -4.13 -15.54 -14.70
CA ARG A 203 -4.09 -15.32 -16.16
C ARG A 203 -4.30 -13.87 -16.59
N ASP A 204 -4.28 -12.91 -15.66
CA ASP A 204 -4.50 -11.49 -15.96
C ASP A 204 -3.40 -10.94 -16.89
N GLN A 205 -3.73 -9.93 -17.71
CA GLN A 205 -2.77 -9.26 -18.59
C GLN A 205 -1.67 -8.52 -17.82
N SER A 206 -2.03 -7.96 -16.66
CA SER A 206 -1.09 -7.22 -15.82
C SER A 206 -0.23 -8.18 -15.00
N PRO A 207 1.12 -8.13 -15.13
CA PRO A 207 2.02 -8.94 -14.31
C PRO A 207 1.86 -8.68 -12.81
N ARG A 208 1.46 -7.46 -12.41
CA ARG A 208 1.18 -7.12 -11.00
C ARG A 208 -0.04 -7.87 -10.45
N VAL A 209 -1.08 -8.04 -11.26
CA VAL A 209 -2.28 -8.81 -10.83
C VAL A 209 -1.93 -10.28 -10.69
N ARG A 210 -1.16 -10.83 -11.65
CA ARG A 210 -0.65 -12.21 -11.57
C ARG A 210 0.19 -12.44 -10.33
N LEU A 211 1.09 -11.50 -10.00
CA LEU A 211 1.92 -11.54 -8.79
C LEU A 211 1.09 -11.67 -7.51
N GLU A 212 0.03 -10.87 -7.36
CA GLU A 212 -0.86 -10.95 -6.20
C GLU A 212 -1.63 -12.28 -6.15
N ALA A 213 -2.02 -12.82 -7.32
CA ALA A 213 -2.71 -14.11 -7.39
C ALA A 213 -1.80 -15.27 -6.96
N VAL A 214 -0.56 -15.29 -7.47
CA VAL A 214 0.49 -16.24 -7.06
C VAL A 214 0.74 -16.12 -5.56
N ARG A 215 0.98 -14.91 -5.05
CA ARG A 215 1.18 -14.67 -3.62
C ARG A 215 0.02 -15.19 -2.79
N ALA A 216 -1.22 -14.99 -3.23
CA ALA A 216 -2.41 -15.47 -2.53
C ALA A 216 -2.50 -17.00 -2.46
N CYS A 217 -2.04 -17.71 -3.50
CA CYS A 217 -2.04 -19.17 -3.53
C CYS A 217 -1.22 -19.81 -2.40
N SER A 218 -0.15 -19.14 -1.94
CA SER A 218 0.67 -19.61 -0.79
C SER A 218 -0.11 -19.73 0.54
N PHE A 219 -1.30 -19.13 0.65
CA PHE A 219 -2.14 -19.15 1.85
C PHE A 219 -3.15 -20.32 1.87
N PHE A 220 -3.15 -21.16 0.83
CA PHE A 220 -3.99 -22.34 0.71
C PHE A 220 -3.23 -23.60 1.12
N ARG A 221 -3.97 -24.65 1.47
CA ARG A 221 -3.44 -25.93 1.95
C ARG A 221 -3.88 -27.08 1.04
N THR A 222 -3.64 -26.93 -0.25
CA THR A 222 -4.06 -27.89 -1.28
C THR A 222 -3.15 -27.80 -2.51
N SER A 223 -2.90 -28.93 -3.18
CA SER A 223 -2.13 -29.00 -4.43
C SER A 223 -2.73 -28.13 -5.54
N LYS A 224 -4.06 -28.01 -5.60
CA LYS A 224 -4.76 -27.14 -6.57
C LYS A 224 -4.29 -25.68 -6.55
N ALA A 225 -3.81 -25.18 -5.41
CA ALA A 225 -3.25 -23.82 -5.33
C ALA A 225 -1.92 -23.69 -6.09
N ALA A 226 -1.12 -24.77 -6.14
CA ALA A 226 0.11 -24.80 -6.91
C ALA A 226 -0.19 -24.80 -8.41
N GLU A 227 -1.20 -25.57 -8.84
CA GLU A 227 -1.68 -25.56 -10.23
C GLU A 227 -2.09 -24.13 -10.64
N VAL A 228 -2.91 -23.47 -9.83
CA VAL A 228 -3.35 -22.07 -10.07
C VAL A 228 -2.17 -21.10 -10.11
N ALA A 229 -1.18 -21.25 -9.22
CA ALA A 229 -0.01 -20.38 -9.22
C ALA A 229 0.81 -20.51 -10.51
N LEU A 230 0.93 -21.72 -11.07
CA LEU A 230 1.66 -21.99 -12.32
C LEU A 230 0.96 -21.39 -13.55
N GLU A 231 -0.37 -21.20 -13.52
CA GLU A 231 -1.11 -20.53 -14.61
C GLU A 231 -0.60 -19.10 -14.87
N ALA A 232 0.08 -18.47 -13.90
CA ALA A 232 0.67 -17.15 -14.06
C ALA A 232 1.74 -17.05 -15.16
N LEU A 233 2.33 -18.18 -15.55
CA LEU A 233 3.33 -18.25 -16.62
C LEU A 233 2.70 -18.19 -18.02
N GLU A 234 1.39 -18.46 -18.16
CA GLU A 234 0.71 -18.47 -19.48
C GLU A 234 0.75 -17.11 -20.20
N LYS A 235 0.92 -16.01 -19.46
CA LYS A 235 0.97 -14.64 -20.00
C LYS A 235 2.37 -14.04 -20.01
N GLU A 236 3.39 -14.81 -19.61
CA GLU A 236 4.77 -14.39 -19.74
C GLU A 236 5.21 -14.43 -21.19
N LYS A 237 6.04 -13.45 -21.60
CA LYS A 237 6.58 -13.41 -22.96
C LYS A 237 7.51 -14.58 -23.24
N ASP A 238 8.27 -14.97 -22.22
CA ASP A 238 9.14 -16.13 -22.19
C ASP A 238 8.87 -16.88 -20.89
N PRO A 239 8.08 -17.98 -20.92
CA PRO A 239 7.78 -18.78 -19.74
C PRO A 239 9.02 -19.41 -19.06
N ASP A 240 10.13 -19.58 -19.78
CA ASP A 240 11.39 -20.09 -19.22
C ASP A 240 12.19 -18.98 -18.51
N HIS A 241 11.92 -17.71 -18.84
CA HIS A 241 12.50 -16.52 -18.22
C HIS A 241 11.42 -15.50 -17.83
N PRO A 242 10.52 -15.85 -16.89
CA PRO A 242 9.45 -14.96 -16.47
C PRO A 242 9.99 -13.71 -15.77
N ASP A 243 9.15 -12.68 -15.67
CA ASP A 243 9.42 -11.48 -14.87
C ASP A 243 10.06 -11.82 -13.52
N TYR A 244 11.14 -11.10 -13.16
CA TYR A 244 11.95 -11.40 -11.98
C TYR A 244 11.12 -11.49 -10.69
N TYR A 245 10.21 -10.54 -10.47
CA TYR A 245 9.42 -10.49 -9.25
C TYR A 245 8.33 -11.55 -9.24
N LEU A 246 7.71 -11.82 -10.40
CA LEU A 246 6.76 -12.91 -10.56
C LEU A 246 7.44 -14.26 -10.28
N LYS A 247 8.63 -14.48 -10.86
CA LYS A 247 9.42 -15.68 -10.63
C LYS A 247 9.75 -15.89 -9.17
N TYR A 248 10.29 -14.84 -8.51
CA TYR A 248 10.63 -14.91 -7.09
C TYR A 248 9.41 -15.27 -6.24
N CYS A 249 8.27 -14.61 -6.48
CA CYS A 249 7.03 -14.89 -5.77
C CYS A 249 6.52 -16.32 -6.02
N LEU A 250 6.62 -16.81 -7.26
CA LEU A 250 6.25 -18.16 -7.63
C LEU A 250 7.14 -19.19 -6.92
N ASP A 251 8.45 -19.02 -6.95
CA ASP A 251 9.41 -19.92 -6.29
C ASP A 251 9.09 -20.03 -4.78
N GLU A 252 8.87 -18.89 -4.09
CA GLU A 252 8.51 -18.88 -2.67
C GLU A 252 7.12 -19.48 -2.40
N THR A 253 6.17 -19.26 -3.31
CA THR A 253 4.83 -19.87 -3.21
C THR A 253 4.90 -21.38 -3.36
N MET A 254 5.67 -21.89 -4.32
CA MET A 254 5.86 -23.33 -4.52
C MET A 254 6.55 -23.98 -3.32
N LYS A 255 7.55 -23.33 -2.71
CA LYS A 255 8.15 -23.79 -1.45
C LYS A 255 7.13 -23.89 -0.31
N ALA A 256 6.23 -22.90 -0.18
CA ALA A 256 5.18 -22.94 0.83
C ALA A 256 4.17 -24.07 0.62
N LEU A 257 3.94 -24.45 -0.64
CA LEU A 257 2.97 -25.47 -1.06
C LEU A 257 3.56 -26.88 -1.18
N ASP A 258 4.89 -27.06 -1.18
CA ASP A 258 5.57 -28.35 -1.39
C ASP A 258 5.00 -29.51 -0.55
N LYS A 259 4.66 -29.24 0.72
CA LYS A 259 4.07 -30.24 1.62
C LYS A 259 2.65 -30.71 1.25
N TYR A 260 1.98 -30.03 0.32
CA TYR A 260 0.63 -30.35 -0.16
C TYR A 260 0.63 -30.88 -1.60
N THR A 261 1.78 -30.92 -2.26
CA THR A 261 1.95 -31.39 -3.66
C THR A 261 2.66 -32.74 -3.76
N ARG A 262 3.05 -33.33 -2.62
CA ARG A 262 3.67 -34.66 -2.53
C ARG A 262 2.64 -35.75 -2.23
#